data_AF-A0A841TBR8-F1
#
_entry.id   AF-A0A841TBR8-F1
#
_cell.length_a   1.000
_cell.length_b   1.000
_cell.length_c   1.000
_cell.angle_alpha   90.00
_cell.angle_beta   90.00
_cell.angle_gamma   90.00
#
_symmetry.space_group_name_H-M   'P 1'
#
loop_
_entity.id
_entity.type
_entity.pdbx_description
1 polymer ?
#
loop_
_entity_poly.entity_id
_entity_poly.type
_entity_poly.pdbx_seq_one_letter_code
_entity_poly.pdbx_strand_id
1 'polypeptide(L)'
;MYERFVPPCGGQPQFEPKEVSSLSESNAYRLNSKEVARATEEWMTRRGVSKGQIGQLVMLLQKDYFPELTLDECIANVEAVLSKREVQNAVLTGIQLDMLAEERKLLPPLQNMIENDEGLYGCDEVLALSIVNVYGSIGFTNFGFIDKFKPGVLKKLNEKNGKDVHTFLDDIVGAIAAAASSRIAHRKQAEREEKEEAVLPGDGSGEE
;
A
#
# COMPACT_ATOMS: atom_id res chain seq x y z
N MET A 1 47.97 4.98 41.71
CA MET A 1 48.39 5.82 40.57
C MET A 1 47.82 5.19 39.31
N TYR A 2 46.82 5.81 38.70
CA TYR A 2 46.36 5.45 37.37
C TYR A 2 46.73 6.63 36.47
N GLU A 3 47.71 6.43 35.59
CA GLU A 3 48.06 7.41 34.57
C GLU A 3 46.94 7.44 33.52
N ARG A 4 46.35 8.63 33.33
CA ARG A 4 45.39 8.90 32.27
C ARG A 4 46.16 9.08 30.96
N PHE A 5 45.86 8.24 29.98
CA PHE A 5 46.27 8.45 28.60
C PHE A 5 45.43 9.59 28.01
N VAL A 6 46.06 10.74 27.74
CA VAL A 6 45.46 11.88 27.02
C VAL A 6 45.97 11.82 25.58
N PRO A 7 45.12 11.62 24.56
CA PRO A 7 45.56 11.67 23.18
C PRO A 7 45.83 13.13 22.75
N PRO A 8 46.76 13.37 21.80
CA PRO A 8 47.14 14.72 21.39
C PRO A 8 46.01 15.37 20.58
N CYS A 9 45.58 16.57 21.00
CA CYS A 9 44.78 17.47 20.20
C CYS A 9 45.57 17.90 18.95
N GLY A 10 45.15 17.46 17.77
CA GLY A 10 45.74 17.85 16.51
C GLY A 10 44.69 17.92 15.39
N GLY A 11 44.33 19.16 15.01
CA GLY A 11 43.77 19.51 13.71
C GLY A 11 42.27 19.28 13.50
N GLN A 12 41.44 20.25 13.88
CA GLN A 12 40.15 20.42 13.20
C GLN A 12 40.41 21.02 11.82
N PRO A 13 39.85 20.48 10.71
CA PRO A 13 39.91 21.16 9.44
C PRO A 13 39.10 22.46 9.53
N GLN A 14 39.77 23.61 9.34
CA GLN A 14 39.12 24.90 9.13
C GLN A 14 38.31 24.83 7.83
N PHE A 15 36.99 24.85 7.96
CA PHE A 15 36.09 24.98 6.83
C PHE A 15 36.06 26.46 6.43
N GLU A 16 36.81 26.84 5.39
CA GLU A 16 36.63 28.14 4.75
C GLU A 16 35.33 28.10 3.91
N PRO A 17 34.36 29.00 4.14
CA PRO A 17 33.20 29.08 3.28
C PRO A 17 33.61 29.65 1.92
N LYS A 18 33.61 28.79 0.90
CA LYS A 18 33.67 29.26 -0.50
C LYS A 18 32.44 30.11 -0.79
N GLU A 19 32.66 31.27 -1.40
CA GLU A 19 31.62 32.17 -1.88
C GLU A 19 30.51 31.39 -2.61
N VAL A 20 29.29 31.47 -2.08
CA VAL A 20 28.10 30.97 -2.75
C VAL A 20 27.79 31.93 -3.89
N SER A 21 28.21 31.58 -5.11
CA SER A 21 27.75 32.29 -6.30
C SER A 21 26.22 32.15 -6.37
N SER A 22 25.53 33.29 -6.36
CA SER A 22 24.08 33.42 -6.42
C SER A 22 23.47 32.52 -7.52
N LEU A 23 22.82 31.43 -7.10
CA LEU A 23 21.96 30.63 -7.97
C LEU A 23 20.52 31.10 -7.79
N SER A 24 19.92 31.48 -8.91
CA SER A 24 18.57 31.99 -9.07
C SER A 24 17.50 31.13 -8.39
N GLU A 25 16.56 31.80 -7.77
CA GLU A 25 15.39 31.25 -7.09
C GLU A 25 14.47 30.44 -8.01
N SER A 26 13.92 29.34 -7.46
CA SER A 26 12.78 28.53 -7.91
C SER A 26 12.99 27.44 -8.98
N ASN A 27 13.81 26.44 -8.67
CA ASN A 27 13.59 25.09 -9.24
C ASN A 27 12.65 24.31 -8.31
N ALA A 28 11.34 24.57 -8.40
CA ALA A 28 10.36 23.86 -7.59
C ALA A 28 10.36 22.36 -7.96
N TYR A 29 10.80 21.51 -7.03
CA TYR A 29 10.80 20.05 -7.23
C TYR A 29 9.41 19.55 -7.63
N ARG A 30 9.33 18.79 -8.73
CA ARG A 30 8.10 18.19 -9.24
C ARG A 30 8.36 16.75 -9.66
N LEU A 31 7.84 15.81 -8.88
CA LEU A 31 7.90 14.39 -9.21
C LEU A 31 6.86 14.03 -10.28
N ASN A 32 7.28 13.31 -11.32
CA ASN A 32 6.41 12.88 -12.41
C ASN A 32 5.46 11.76 -11.94
N SER A 33 4.16 12.03 -12.00
CA SER A 33 3.12 11.07 -11.59
C SER A 33 3.14 9.75 -12.36
N LYS A 34 3.50 9.77 -13.64
CA LYS A 34 3.57 8.56 -14.46
C LYS A 34 4.75 7.68 -14.07
N GLU A 35 5.87 8.29 -13.67
CA GLU A 35 7.04 7.55 -13.19
C GLU A 35 6.74 6.82 -11.89
N VAL A 36 6.02 7.46 -10.96
CA VAL A 36 5.57 6.83 -9.71
C VAL A 36 4.67 5.63 -9.99
N ALA A 37 3.63 5.81 -10.82
CA ALA A 37 2.73 4.70 -11.16
C ALA A 37 3.46 3.53 -11.85
N ARG A 38 4.39 3.83 -12.77
CA ARG A 38 5.22 2.82 -13.44
C ARG A 38 6.11 2.07 -12.44
N ALA A 39 6.74 2.79 -11.52
CA ALA A 39 7.58 2.18 -10.49
C ALA A 39 6.76 1.29 -9.54
N THR A 40 5.56 1.71 -9.16
CA THR A 40 4.64 0.89 -8.35
C THR A 40 4.34 -0.45 -9.04
N GLU A 41 3.94 -0.42 -10.31
CA GLU A 41 3.66 -1.64 -11.09
C GLU A 41 4.90 -2.54 -11.22
N GLU A 42 6.04 -1.94 -11.56
CA GLU A 42 7.31 -2.64 -11.74
C GLU A 42 7.73 -3.36 -10.46
N TRP A 43 7.68 -2.67 -9.32
CA TRP A 43 8.09 -3.24 -8.04
C TRP A 43 7.13 -4.31 -7.54
N MET A 44 5.82 -4.11 -7.62
CA MET A 44 4.86 -5.18 -7.27
C MET A 44 5.10 -6.44 -8.11
N THR A 45 5.31 -6.27 -9.41
CA THR A 45 5.60 -7.39 -10.32
C THR A 45 6.90 -8.10 -9.96
N ARG A 46 7.99 -7.34 -9.68
CA ARG A 46 9.27 -7.90 -9.24
C ARG A 46 9.18 -8.67 -7.93
N ARG A 47 8.30 -8.23 -7.03
CA ARG A 47 7.99 -8.93 -5.78
C ARG A 47 6.99 -10.09 -5.94
N GLY A 48 6.62 -10.42 -7.18
CA GLY A 48 5.81 -11.60 -7.49
C GLY A 48 4.30 -11.41 -7.26
N VAL A 49 3.82 -10.17 -7.25
CA VAL A 49 2.41 -9.82 -7.09
C VAL A 49 1.87 -9.22 -8.39
N SER A 50 0.82 -9.82 -8.92
CA SER A 50 0.07 -9.33 -10.08
C SER A 50 -1.31 -8.83 -9.67
N LYS A 51 -1.86 -7.87 -10.43
CA LYS A 51 -3.24 -7.38 -10.24
C LYS A 51 -4.28 -8.50 -10.29
N GLY A 52 -4.06 -9.52 -11.13
CA GLY A 52 -4.94 -10.69 -11.22
C GLY A 52 -5.02 -11.46 -9.91
N GLN A 53 -3.89 -11.63 -9.21
CA GLN A 53 -3.88 -12.27 -7.89
C GLN A 53 -4.64 -11.42 -6.85
N ILE A 54 -4.48 -10.10 -6.87
CA ILE A 54 -5.26 -9.20 -5.98
C ILE A 54 -6.76 -9.25 -6.35
N GLY A 55 -7.10 -9.30 -7.64
CA GLY A 55 -8.47 -9.45 -8.12
C GLY A 55 -9.14 -10.74 -7.63
N GLN A 56 -8.38 -11.83 -7.48
CA GLN A 56 -8.89 -13.07 -6.87
C GLN A 56 -9.20 -12.91 -5.38
N LEU A 57 -8.42 -12.11 -4.65
CA LEU A 57 -8.72 -11.75 -3.26
C LEU A 57 -10.00 -10.92 -3.18
N VAL A 58 -10.17 -9.94 -4.06
CA VAL A 58 -11.41 -9.13 -4.15
C VAL A 58 -12.60 -10.02 -4.48
N MET A 59 -12.44 -10.94 -5.44
CA MET A 59 -13.48 -11.92 -5.77
C MET A 59 -13.88 -12.72 -4.55
N LEU A 60 -12.92 -13.27 -3.81
CA LEU A 60 -13.17 -14.02 -2.58
C LEU A 60 -13.97 -13.20 -1.55
N LEU A 61 -13.64 -11.92 -1.37
CA LEU A 61 -14.30 -11.03 -0.42
C LEU A 61 -15.73 -10.63 -0.82
N GLN A 62 -16.07 -10.67 -2.11
CA GLN A 62 -17.28 -10.04 -2.64
C GLN A 62 -18.25 -11.01 -3.33
N LYS A 63 -17.82 -12.23 -3.70
CA LYS A 63 -18.62 -13.17 -4.50
C LYS A 63 -19.93 -13.59 -3.83
N ASP A 64 -19.92 -13.74 -2.51
CA ASP A 64 -21.12 -14.14 -1.75
C ASP A 64 -22.18 -13.03 -1.71
N TYR A 65 -21.78 -11.77 -1.86
CA TYR A 65 -22.67 -10.61 -1.95
C TYR A 65 -23.13 -10.34 -3.39
N PHE A 66 -22.24 -10.58 -4.35
CA PHE A 66 -22.47 -10.28 -5.77
C PHE A 66 -22.15 -11.53 -6.62
N PRO A 67 -23.11 -12.46 -6.78
CA PRO A 67 -22.89 -13.71 -7.52
C PRO A 67 -22.45 -13.51 -8.97
N GLU A 68 -22.89 -12.42 -9.62
CA GLU A 68 -22.52 -12.08 -11.00
C GLU A 68 -21.17 -11.37 -11.13
N LEU A 69 -20.47 -11.11 -10.01
CA LEU A 69 -19.17 -10.44 -10.03
C LEU A 69 -18.15 -11.24 -10.83
N THR A 70 -17.49 -10.55 -11.77
CA THR A 70 -16.47 -11.12 -12.65
C THR A 70 -15.06 -10.75 -12.19
N LEU A 71 -14.06 -11.56 -12.58
CA LEU A 71 -12.67 -11.29 -12.21
C LEU A 71 -12.16 -9.99 -12.87
N ASP A 72 -12.61 -9.70 -14.09
CA ASP A 72 -12.25 -8.47 -14.80
C ASP A 72 -12.79 -7.23 -14.08
N GLU A 73 -14.02 -7.27 -13.54
CA GLU A 73 -14.53 -6.21 -12.67
C GLU A 73 -13.69 -6.05 -11.41
N CYS A 74 -13.24 -7.14 -10.78
CA CYS A 74 -12.35 -7.09 -9.63
C CYS A 74 -11.02 -6.42 -10.00
N ILE A 75 -10.39 -6.82 -11.10
CA ILE A 75 -9.12 -6.26 -11.58
C ILE A 75 -9.27 -4.77 -11.88
N ALA A 76 -10.36 -4.35 -12.54
CA ALA A 76 -10.61 -2.93 -12.81
C ALA A 76 -10.74 -2.10 -11.52
N ASN A 77 -11.27 -2.67 -10.44
CA ASN A 77 -11.31 -2.01 -9.13
C ASN A 77 -9.93 -1.95 -8.47
N VAL A 78 -9.13 -3.01 -8.57
CA VAL A 78 -7.72 -3.00 -8.12
C VAL A 78 -6.92 -1.92 -8.85
N GLU A 79 -7.09 -1.78 -10.16
CA GLU A 79 -6.43 -0.72 -10.95
C GLU A 79 -6.89 0.68 -10.52
N ALA A 80 -8.18 0.86 -10.22
CA ALA A 80 -8.68 2.13 -9.70
C ALA A 80 -8.04 2.48 -8.35
N VAL A 81 -7.84 1.51 -7.46
CA VAL A 81 -7.13 1.72 -6.18
C VAL A 81 -5.66 2.06 -6.43
N LEU A 82 -4.96 1.31 -7.27
CA LEU A 82 -3.54 1.54 -7.59
C LEU A 82 -3.27 2.84 -8.34
N SER A 83 -4.29 3.43 -8.96
CA SER A 83 -4.18 4.74 -9.62
C SER A 83 -4.01 5.90 -8.62
N LYS A 84 -4.31 5.69 -7.33
CA LYS A 84 -4.28 6.72 -6.29
C LYS A 84 -2.85 6.95 -5.80
N ARG A 85 -2.46 8.22 -5.69
CA ARG A 85 -1.10 8.60 -5.26
C ARG A 85 -0.78 8.10 -3.85
N GLU A 86 -1.70 8.22 -2.91
CA GLU A 86 -1.48 7.78 -1.53
C GLU A 86 -1.20 6.27 -1.47
N VAL A 87 -1.92 5.47 -2.27
CA VAL A 87 -1.67 4.04 -2.41
C VAL A 87 -0.31 3.76 -3.03
N GLN A 88 0.06 4.46 -4.10
CA GLN A 88 1.38 4.31 -4.73
C GLN A 88 2.52 4.62 -3.77
N ASN A 89 2.37 5.68 -2.96
CA ASN A 89 3.34 6.05 -1.94
C ASN A 89 3.48 4.94 -0.88
N ALA A 90 2.37 4.39 -0.39
CA ALA A 90 2.38 3.30 0.57
C ALA A 90 3.06 2.04 0.00
N VAL A 91 2.69 1.64 -1.21
CA VAL A 91 3.30 0.48 -1.90
C VAL A 91 4.82 0.63 -2.03
N LEU A 92 5.28 1.77 -2.55
CA LEU A 92 6.72 2.01 -2.75
C LEU A 92 7.47 2.06 -1.42
N THR A 93 6.88 2.68 -0.39
CA THR A 93 7.49 2.78 0.94
C THR A 93 7.63 1.40 1.60
N GLY A 94 6.56 0.61 1.63
CA GLY A 94 6.57 -0.72 2.24
C GLY A 94 7.53 -1.68 1.53
N ILE A 95 7.46 -1.76 0.20
CA ILE A 95 8.39 -2.59 -0.59
C ILE A 95 9.85 -2.19 -0.34
N GLN A 96 10.13 -0.88 -0.22
CA GLN A 96 11.48 -0.42 0.04
C GLN A 96 11.99 -0.85 1.42
N LEU A 97 11.14 -0.85 2.45
CA LEU A 97 11.51 -1.32 3.80
C LEU A 97 11.75 -2.82 3.83
N ASP A 98 10.89 -3.61 3.17
CA ASP A 98 11.08 -5.05 2.97
C ASP A 98 12.43 -5.35 2.31
N MET A 99 12.76 -4.65 1.23
CA MET A 99 14.05 -4.85 0.53
C MET A 99 15.25 -4.48 1.39
N LEU A 100 15.16 -3.40 2.17
CA LEU A 100 16.27 -3.00 3.05
C LEU A 100 16.47 -4.01 4.19
N ALA A 101 15.38 -4.60 4.69
CA ALA A 101 15.46 -5.69 5.66
C ALA A 101 16.10 -6.94 5.05
N GLU A 102 15.68 -7.34 3.84
CA GLU A 102 16.27 -8.45 3.09
C GLU A 102 17.78 -8.24 2.84
N GLU A 103 18.18 -7.03 2.48
CA GLU A 103 19.58 -6.65 2.24
C GLU A 103 20.40 -6.39 3.52
N ARG A 104 19.77 -6.52 4.71
CA ARG A 104 20.36 -6.21 6.03
C ARG A 104 20.94 -4.79 6.16
N LYS A 105 20.25 -3.82 5.58
CA LYS A 105 20.65 -2.40 5.55
C LYS A 105 19.92 -1.53 6.57
N LEU A 106 19.02 -2.11 7.37
CA LEU A 106 18.35 -1.38 8.45
C LEU A 106 19.21 -1.39 9.71
N LEU A 107 19.04 -0.35 10.52
CA LEU A 107 19.70 -0.28 11.83
C LEU A 107 19.00 -1.21 12.84
N PRO A 108 19.72 -1.87 13.75
CA PRO A 108 19.09 -2.58 14.87
C PRO A 108 18.44 -1.58 15.86
N PRO A 109 17.31 -1.94 16.52
CA PRO A 109 16.64 -3.25 16.47
C PRO A 109 15.66 -3.42 15.30
N LEU A 110 15.41 -2.36 14.50
CA LEU A 110 14.42 -2.36 13.42
C LEU A 110 14.67 -3.45 12.37
N GLN A 111 15.94 -3.73 12.07
CA GLN A 111 16.34 -4.84 11.19
C GLN A 111 15.67 -6.16 11.60
N ASN A 112 15.77 -6.53 12.88
CA ASN A 112 15.22 -7.79 13.37
C ASN A 112 13.69 -7.75 13.39
N MET A 113 13.09 -6.61 13.74
CA MET A 113 11.64 -6.46 13.80
C MET A 113 11.00 -6.70 12.43
N ILE A 114 11.55 -6.08 11.39
CA ILE A 114 11.03 -6.22 10.02
C ILE A 114 11.42 -7.59 9.44
N GLU A 115 12.68 -8.01 9.50
CA GLU A 115 13.13 -9.28 8.91
C GLU A 115 12.38 -10.51 9.48
N ASN A 116 12.00 -10.46 10.76
CA ASN A 116 11.30 -11.56 11.41
C ASN A 116 9.78 -11.40 11.43
N ASP A 117 9.23 -10.28 10.94
CA ASP A 117 7.80 -10.00 11.00
C ASP A 117 7.30 -10.17 12.46
N GLU A 118 7.84 -9.30 13.33
CA GLU A 118 7.60 -9.30 14.77
C GLU A 118 6.16 -8.88 15.08
N GLY A 119 5.38 -9.74 15.72
CA GLY A 119 3.94 -9.51 15.91
C GLY A 119 3.56 -8.33 16.84
N LEU A 120 4.52 -7.65 17.45
CA LEU A 120 4.30 -6.37 18.18
C LEU A 120 4.79 -5.14 17.39
N TYR A 121 5.40 -5.34 16.23
CA TYR A 121 5.70 -4.29 15.27
C TYR A 121 4.45 -4.08 14.42
N GLY A 122 3.83 -2.90 14.55
CA GLY A 122 2.52 -2.62 13.93
C GLY A 122 2.54 -1.55 12.83
N CYS A 123 3.71 -1.24 12.26
CA CYS A 123 3.85 -0.08 11.36
C CYS A 123 3.46 -0.41 9.91
N ASP A 124 3.59 -1.68 9.54
CA ASP A 124 3.09 -2.32 8.34
C ASP A 124 1.56 -2.22 8.26
N GLU A 125 0.82 -2.56 9.32
CA GLU A 125 -0.64 -2.43 9.32
C GLU A 125 -1.06 -0.96 9.32
N VAL A 126 -0.32 -0.08 9.99
CA VAL A 126 -0.60 1.37 9.95
C VAL A 126 -0.45 1.91 8.52
N LEU A 127 0.56 1.46 7.79
CA LEU A 127 0.74 1.82 6.38
C LEU A 127 -0.37 1.20 5.51
N ALA A 128 -0.76 -0.04 5.78
CA ALA A 128 -1.86 -0.73 5.10
C ALA A 128 -3.21 -0.01 5.32
N LEU A 129 -3.49 0.44 6.54
CA LEU A 129 -4.69 1.21 6.87
C LEU A 129 -4.76 2.53 6.10
N SER A 130 -3.62 3.14 5.74
CA SER A 130 -3.61 4.33 4.88
C SER A 130 -4.21 4.05 3.49
N ILE A 131 -4.01 2.84 2.95
CA ILE A 131 -4.60 2.39 1.67
C ILE A 131 -6.09 2.15 1.85
N VAL A 132 -6.49 1.44 2.92
CA VAL A 132 -7.91 1.12 3.17
C VAL A 132 -8.74 2.39 3.32
N ASN A 133 -8.20 3.40 4.03
CA ASN A 133 -8.86 4.68 4.26
C ASN A 133 -9.22 5.45 2.99
N VAL A 134 -8.52 5.24 1.87
CA VAL A 134 -8.84 5.87 0.58
C VAL A 134 -10.27 5.53 0.12
N TYR A 135 -10.80 4.38 0.54
CA TYR A 135 -12.16 3.91 0.23
C TYR A 135 -13.01 3.67 1.49
N GLY A 136 -12.65 4.31 2.61
CA GLY A 136 -13.46 4.38 3.82
C GLY A 136 -13.44 3.13 4.71
N SER A 137 -14.09 3.26 5.86
CA SER A 137 -14.03 2.30 6.97
C SER A 137 -14.67 0.94 6.70
N ILE A 138 -15.51 0.81 5.68
CA ILE A 138 -16.09 -0.47 5.26
C ILE A 138 -14.98 -1.46 4.87
N GLY A 139 -13.86 -0.97 4.34
CA GLY A 139 -12.70 -1.81 4.03
C GLY A 139 -11.99 -2.39 5.26
N PHE A 140 -12.17 -1.85 6.47
CA PHE A 140 -11.41 -2.30 7.64
C PHE A 140 -11.71 -3.75 8.03
N THR A 141 -12.97 -4.15 7.96
CA THR A 141 -13.37 -5.53 8.30
C THR A 141 -12.85 -6.52 7.26
N ASN A 142 -12.90 -6.16 5.97
CA ASN A 142 -12.31 -6.95 4.89
C ASN A 142 -10.80 -7.09 5.05
N PHE A 143 -10.10 -6.00 5.40
CA PHE A 143 -8.66 -6.02 5.63
C PHE A 143 -8.30 -6.95 6.78
N GLY A 144 -8.88 -6.75 7.97
CA GLY A 144 -8.60 -7.61 9.12
C GLY A 144 -8.97 -9.08 8.90
N PHE A 145 -10.01 -9.36 8.10
CA PHE A 145 -10.37 -10.73 7.73
C PHE A 145 -9.29 -11.37 6.84
N ILE A 146 -8.83 -10.66 5.81
CA ILE A 146 -7.91 -11.23 4.83
C ILE A 146 -6.48 -11.33 5.36
N ASP A 147 -6.05 -10.38 6.19
CA ASP A 147 -4.77 -10.43 6.89
C ASP A 147 -4.72 -11.63 7.86
N LYS A 148 -5.80 -11.88 8.60
CA LYS A 148 -5.86 -13.06 9.48
C LYS A 148 -5.85 -14.38 8.70
N PHE A 149 -6.55 -14.45 7.56
CA PHE A 149 -6.74 -15.70 6.82
C PHE A 149 -5.61 -16.00 5.81
N LYS A 150 -4.95 -14.96 5.30
CA LYS A 150 -3.89 -14.98 4.27
C LYS A 150 -4.16 -15.94 3.08
N PRO A 151 -5.29 -15.81 2.34
CA PRO A 151 -5.58 -16.64 1.18
C PRO A 151 -4.75 -16.27 -0.06
N GLY A 152 -4.70 -17.19 -1.03
CA GLY A 152 -4.15 -16.92 -2.35
C GLY A 152 -2.69 -16.44 -2.32
N VAL A 153 -2.43 -15.28 -2.92
CA VAL A 153 -1.07 -14.71 -2.96
C VAL A 153 -0.53 -14.35 -1.57
N LEU A 154 -1.40 -13.99 -0.61
CA LEU A 154 -0.97 -13.67 0.76
C LEU A 154 -0.35 -14.87 1.46
N LYS A 155 -0.84 -16.08 1.18
CA LYS A 155 -0.25 -17.32 1.71
C LYS A 155 1.22 -17.44 1.30
N LYS A 156 1.50 -17.20 0.02
CA LYS A 156 2.86 -17.26 -0.53
C LYS A 156 3.74 -16.15 0.05
N LEU A 157 3.22 -14.94 0.20
CA LEU A 157 3.99 -13.82 0.76
C LEU A 157 4.38 -14.07 2.23
N ASN A 158 3.49 -14.70 2.99
CA ASN A 158 3.70 -15.03 4.40
C ASN A 158 4.62 -16.26 4.64
N GLU A 159 5.06 -16.96 3.59
CA GLU A 159 5.98 -18.09 3.73
C GLU A 159 7.39 -17.60 4.06
N LYS A 160 7.84 -17.84 5.30
CA LYS A 160 9.20 -17.50 5.77
C LYS A 160 10.20 -18.50 5.18
N ASN A 161 10.75 -18.17 4.02
CA ASN A 161 11.77 -18.98 3.33
C ASN A 161 13.22 -18.62 3.69
N GLY A 162 13.40 -17.64 4.60
CA GLY A 162 14.70 -17.17 5.09
C GLY A 162 15.47 -16.30 4.08
N LYS A 163 14.86 -15.97 2.95
CA LYS A 163 15.46 -15.15 1.89
C LYS A 163 14.62 -13.92 1.58
N ASP A 164 13.33 -14.09 1.31
CA ASP A 164 12.44 -13.01 0.92
C ASP A 164 11.73 -12.44 2.17
N VAL A 165 11.71 -11.11 2.32
CA VAL A 165 11.02 -10.43 3.44
C VAL A 165 9.78 -9.72 2.91
N HIS A 166 8.58 -10.05 3.40
CA HIS A 166 7.31 -9.49 2.91
C HIS A 166 6.44 -8.86 4.01
N THR A 167 7.06 -8.40 5.09
CA THR A 167 6.38 -7.84 6.27
C THR A 167 5.44 -6.71 5.93
N PHE A 168 5.82 -5.81 5.01
CA PHE A 168 4.91 -4.77 4.54
C PHE A 168 4.05 -5.22 3.35
N LEU A 169 4.60 -6.03 2.45
CA LEU A 169 3.96 -6.32 1.18
C LEU A 169 2.68 -7.13 1.30
N ASP A 170 2.60 -8.12 2.19
CA ASP A 170 1.39 -8.93 2.34
C ASP A 170 0.21 -8.08 2.86
N ASP A 171 0.46 -7.24 3.85
CA ASP A 171 -0.47 -6.25 4.39
C ASP A 171 -0.94 -5.24 3.35
N ILE A 172 -0.01 -4.69 2.57
CA ILE A 172 -0.33 -3.78 1.47
C ILE A 172 -1.23 -4.45 0.43
N VAL A 173 -0.96 -5.72 0.08
CA VAL A 173 -1.78 -6.48 -0.87
C VAL A 173 -3.18 -6.73 -0.32
N GLY A 174 -3.28 -7.11 0.96
CA GLY A 174 -4.55 -7.28 1.65
C GLY A 174 -5.35 -5.98 1.69
N ALA A 175 -4.70 -4.85 1.97
CA ALA A 175 -5.33 -3.53 2.01
C ALA A 175 -5.83 -3.06 0.65
N ILE A 176 -5.08 -3.31 -0.44
CA ILE A 176 -5.56 -3.00 -1.80
C ILE A 176 -6.81 -3.82 -2.13
N ALA A 177 -6.83 -5.12 -1.78
CA ALA A 177 -7.99 -5.97 -2.00
C ALA A 177 -9.21 -5.49 -1.18
N ALA A 178 -9.00 -5.11 0.07
CA ALA A 178 -10.04 -4.59 0.94
C ALA A 178 -10.61 -3.24 0.45
N ALA A 179 -9.74 -2.33 0.01
CA ALA A 179 -10.13 -1.04 -0.57
C ALA A 179 -10.91 -1.23 -1.88
N ALA A 180 -10.46 -2.13 -2.76
CA ALA A 180 -11.17 -2.47 -4.00
C ALA A 180 -12.55 -3.09 -3.71
N SER A 181 -12.65 -3.92 -2.68
CA SER A 181 -13.92 -4.51 -2.23
C SER A 181 -14.88 -3.45 -1.71
N SER A 182 -14.41 -2.50 -0.90
CA SER A 182 -15.20 -1.34 -0.44
C SER A 182 -15.74 -0.52 -1.62
N ARG A 183 -14.88 -0.27 -2.63
CA ARG A 183 -15.29 0.44 -3.86
C ARG A 183 -16.41 -0.30 -4.61
N ILE A 184 -16.32 -1.63 -4.73
CA ILE A 184 -17.35 -2.45 -5.38
C ILE A 184 -18.67 -2.34 -4.64
N ALA A 185 -18.65 -2.49 -3.31
CA ALA A 185 -19.86 -2.43 -2.49
C ALA A 185 -20.60 -1.09 -2.66
N HIS A 186 -19.87 0.04 -2.62
CA HIS A 186 -20.46 1.35 -2.87
C HIS A 186 -21.07 1.48 -4.27
N ARG A 187 -20.37 0.99 -5.31
CA ARG A 187 -20.84 1.09 -6.70
C ARG A 187 -22.09 0.23 -6.94
N LYS A 188 -22.10 -1.00 -6.42
CA LYS A 188 -23.22 -1.94 -6.58
C LYS A 188 -24.49 -1.45 -5.88
N GLN A 189 -24.35 -0.76 -4.75
CA GLN A 189 -25.49 -0.12 -4.09
C GLN A 189 -26.07 1.01 -4.95
N ALA A 190 -25.24 1.90 -5.49
CA ALA A 190 -25.69 2.96 -6.39
C ALA A 190 -26.36 2.41 -7.66
N GLU A 191 -25.77 1.38 -8.30
CA GLU A 191 -26.36 0.70 -9.47
C GLU A 191 -27.74 0.08 -9.17
N ARG A 192 -27.99 -0.32 -7.91
CA ARG A 192 -29.28 -0.88 -7.50
C ARG A 192 -30.32 0.23 -7.28
N GLU A 193 -29.94 1.30 -6.61
CA GLU A 193 -30.81 2.47 -6.37
C GLU A 193 -31.26 3.09 -7.70
N GLU A 194 -30.35 3.28 -8.66
CA GLU A 194 -30.67 3.78 -10.01
C GLU A 194 -31.67 2.89 -10.76
N LYS A 195 -31.58 1.56 -10.60
CA LYS A 195 -32.52 0.62 -11.21
C LYS A 195 -33.88 0.65 -10.54
N GLU A 196 -33.93 0.81 -9.22
CA GLU A 196 -35.18 0.92 -8.47
C GLU A 196 -35.92 2.23 -8.85
N GLU A 197 -35.20 3.35 -9.00
CA GLU A 197 -35.75 4.62 -9.48
C GLU A 197 -36.26 4.55 -10.92
N ALA A 198 -35.56 3.86 -11.82
CA ALA A 198 -35.96 3.72 -13.22
C ALA A 198 -37.22 2.85 -13.42
N VAL A 199 -37.62 2.06 -12.43
CA VAL A 199 -38.78 1.16 -12.47
C VAL A 199 -40.04 1.81 -11.88
N LEU A 200 -39.90 2.89 -11.10
CA LEU A 200 -41.06 3.66 -10.61
C LEU A 200 -41.68 4.44 -11.78
N PRO A 201 -42.94 4.15 -12.19
CA PRO A 201 -43.61 4.95 -13.18
C PRO A 201 -43.74 6.37 -12.63
N GLY A 202 -43.40 7.37 -13.44
CA GLY A 202 -43.64 8.76 -13.11
C GLY A 202 -45.06 8.90 -12.59
N ASP A 203 -45.19 9.50 -11.42
CA ASP A 203 -46.42 10.08 -10.91
C ASP A 203 -47.10 10.84 -12.06
N GLY A 204 -48.06 10.16 -12.69
CA GLY A 204 -49.02 10.73 -13.59
C GLY A 204 -50.22 11.19 -12.78
N SER A 205 -50.05 12.20 -11.93
CA SER A 205 -51.10 13.17 -11.64
C SER A 205 -51.04 14.20 -12.77
N GLY A 206 -51.70 14.02 -13.91
CA GLY A 206 -53.08 13.56 -14.01
C GLY A 206 -53.96 14.67 -13.48
N GLU A 207 -54.31 15.57 -14.40
CA GLU A 207 -55.25 16.68 -14.26
C GLU A 207 -56.47 16.34 -13.40
N GLU A 208 -56.84 17.25 -12.50
CA GLU A 208 -58.23 17.70 -12.28
C GLU A 208 -58.23 19.07 -11.56
#